data_AF-A0A964ZPB5-F1
#
_entry.id   AF-A0A964ZPB5-F1
#
_cell.length_a   1.000
_cell.length_b   1.000
_cell.length_c   1.000
_cell.angle_alpha   90.00
_cell.angle_beta   90.00
_cell.angle_gamma   90.00
#
_symmetry.space_group_name_H-M   'P 1'
#
loop_
_entity.id
_entity.type
_entity.pdbx_description
1 polymer ?
#
loop_
_entity_poly.entity_id
_entity_poly.type
_entity_poly.pdbx_seq_one_letter_code
_entity_poly.pdbx_strand_id
1 'polypeptide(L)'
;MRAYYRIEHPQDADIVELEKWVSARLGDFEIAGFIDRLERVKGRLVVSDYKGSVPKRSEYSTDNFRQLMLYALMCQVQLEQTPHEVRVYYLGGGRDEFPRNKRVVSQEVTPEALDEVRTTARHVFDDLNAATASGEFATKVQKLCDWCDYQRWCPAHGGDPSVAHAEGTVAVNIRRKAVGLAPIA
;
A
#
# COMPACT_ATOMS: atom_id res chain seq x y z
N MET A 1 -13.43 -10.76 11.45
CA MET A 1 -14.16 -9.98 12.48
C MET A 1 -13.75 -10.31 13.93
N ARG A 2 -13.80 -11.57 14.40
CA ARG A 2 -13.43 -11.92 15.80
C ARG A 2 -12.03 -11.46 16.25
N ALA A 3 -11.09 -11.28 15.33
CA ALA A 3 -9.73 -10.80 15.62
C ALA A 3 -9.66 -9.33 16.01
N TYR A 4 -10.47 -8.51 15.37
CA TYR A 4 -10.49 -7.06 15.60
C TYR A 4 -11.03 -6.71 17.00
N TYR A 5 -12.14 -7.33 17.41
CA TYR A 5 -12.71 -7.18 18.77
C TYR A 5 -11.78 -7.64 19.92
N ARG A 6 -10.68 -8.34 19.62
CA ARG A 6 -9.65 -8.68 20.62
C ARG A 6 -8.62 -7.57 20.81
N ILE A 7 -8.50 -6.68 19.82
CA ILE A 7 -7.58 -5.56 19.85
C ILE A 7 -8.23 -4.37 20.52
N GLU A 8 -9.50 -4.10 20.25
CA GLU A 8 -10.22 -2.98 20.85
C GLU A 8 -11.72 -3.21 20.84
N HIS A 9 -12.43 -2.43 21.64
CA HIS A 9 -13.87 -2.26 21.50
C HIS A 9 -14.13 -1.14 20.49
N PRO A 10 -14.78 -1.40 19.35
CA PRO A 10 -14.91 -0.40 18.28
C PRO A 10 -15.69 0.86 18.67
N GLN A 11 -16.53 0.76 19.70
CA GLN A 11 -17.29 1.90 20.23
C GLN A 11 -16.42 2.90 21.01
N ASP A 12 -15.23 2.48 21.44
CA ASP A 12 -14.29 3.34 22.17
C ASP A 12 -13.36 4.12 21.22
N ALA A 13 -13.35 3.77 19.93
CA ALA A 13 -12.51 4.39 18.93
C ALA A 13 -13.17 5.67 18.37
N ASP A 14 -12.42 6.77 18.40
CA ASP A 14 -12.80 8.03 17.76
C ASP A 14 -12.46 7.97 16.27
N ILE A 15 -13.31 7.29 15.50
CA ILE A 15 -13.15 7.13 14.05
C ILE A 15 -13.57 8.42 13.36
N VAL A 16 -12.66 8.99 12.58
CA VAL A 16 -12.96 10.12 11.70
C VAL A 16 -13.63 9.60 10.43
N GLU A 17 -13.03 8.62 9.77
CA GLU A 17 -13.53 8.03 8.52
C GLU A 17 -12.89 6.66 8.28
N LEU A 18 -13.62 5.78 7.58
CA LEU A 18 -13.12 4.49 7.09
C LEU A 18 -13.07 4.53 5.57
N GLU A 19 -12.08 3.86 4.97
CA GLU A 19 -11.87 3.84 3.51
C GLU A 19 -11.84 5.25 2.92
N LYS A 20 -11.12 6.16 3.59
CA LYS A 20 -11.06 7.57 3.20
C LYS A 20 -10.19 7.75 1.97
N TRP A 21 -10.75 8.30 0.90
CA TRP A 21 -9.96 8.76 -0.24
C TRP A 21 -9.09 9.96 0.15
N VAL A 22 -7.80 9.87 -0.18
CA VAL A 22 -6.87 10.98 -0.05
C VAL A 22 -5.99 11.15 -1.29
N SER A 23 -5.57 12.37 -1.57
CA SER A 23 -4.55 12.67 -2.59
C SER A 23 -3.65 13.84 -2.20
N ALA A 24 -2.48 13.91 -2.83
CA ALA A 24 -1.57 15.05 -2.71
C ALA A 24 -0.87 15.33 -4.03
N ARG A 25 -0.94 16.60 -4.45
CA ARG A 25 -0.12 17.12 -5.56
C ARG A 25 1.29 17.41 -5.06
N LEU A 26 2.29 16.76 -5.66
CA LEU A 26 3.71 16.87 -5.30
C LEU A 26 4.52 17.51 -6.45
N GLY A 27 4.15 18.74 -6.80
CA GLY A 27 4.67 19.42 -7.99
C GLY A 27 3.85 19.05 -9.24
N ASP A 28 4.49 18.39 -10.20
CA ASP A 28 3.92 17.98 -11.49
C ASP A 28 3.19 16.63 -11.47
N PHE A 29 3.22 15.89 -10.36
CA PHE A 29 2.53 14.61 -10.23
C PHE A 29 1.66 14.55 -8.97
N GLU A 30 0.69 13.65 -8.99
CA GLU A 30 -0.24 13.43 -7.89
C GLU A 30 -0.15 11.99 -7.41
N ILE A 31 -0.10 11.83 -6.09
CA ILE A 31 -0.30 10.53 -5.44
C ILE A 31 -1.69 10.50 -4.84
N ALA A 32 -2.34 9.33 -4.86
CA ALA A 32 -3.66 9.15 -4.28
C ALA A 32 -3.85 7.72 -3.77
N GLY A 33 -4.81 7.53 -2.88
CA GLY A 33 -5.21 6.22 -2.40
C GLY A 33 -6.32 6.27 -1.37
N PHE A 34 -6.64 5.11 -0.80
CA PHE A 34 -7.62 4.96 0.27
C PHE A 34 -6.93 4.59 1.57
N ILE A 35 -7.26 5.31 2.63
CA ILE A 35 -6.86 4.99 4.00
C ILE A 35 -7.92 4.07 4.59
N ASP A 36 -7.55 2.85 4.99
CA ASP A 36 -8.48 1.91 5.63
C ASP A 36 -9.19 2.54 6.84
N ARG A 37 -8.43 3.24 7.70
CA ARG A 37 -8.96 3.91 8.89
C ARG A 37 -8.20 5.19 9.24
N LEU A 38 -8.92 6.29 9.29
CA LEU A 38 -8.47 7.55 9.88
C LEU A 38 -9.18 7.75 11.22
N GLU A 39 -8.42 7.95 12.29
CA GLU A 39 -8.94 8.09 13.65
C GLU A 39 -8.28 9.25 14.40
N ARG A 40 -8.85 9.63 15.54
CA ARG A 40 -8.24 10.55 16.50
C ARG A 40 -7.84 9.80 17.76
N VAL A 41 -6.61 10.05 18.22
CA VAL A 41 -6.16 9.63 19.54
C VAL A 41 -5.66 10.87 20.27
N LYS A 42 -6.27 11.15 21.43
CA LYS A 42 -6.03 12.38 22.21
C LYS A 42 -6.16 13.64 21.34
N GLY A 43 -7.19 13.68 20.49
CA GLY A 43 -7.49 14.78 19.57
C GLY A 43 -6.62 14.87 18.32
N ARG A 44 -5.54 14.08 18.20
CA ARG A 44 -4.61 14.11 17.07
C ARG A 44 -4.90 13.00 16.07
N LEU A 45 -4.74 13.28 14.78
CA LEU A 45 -4.96 12.28 13.73
C LEU A 45 -3.95 11.12 13.82
N VAL A 46 -4.45 9.93 13.49
CA VAL A 46 -3.69 8.69 13.31
C VAL A 46 -4.21 7.98 12.07
N VAL A 47 -3.29 7.59 11.20
CA VAL A 47 -3.60 6.76 10.02
C VAL A 47 -3.35 5.31 10.36
N SER A 48 -4.29 4.43 10.04
CA SER A 48 -4.20 3.00 10.33
C SER A 48 -4.54 2.14 9.12
N ASP A 49 -3.88 0.97 9.02
CA ASP A 49 -4.15 -0.07 8.02
C ASP A 49 -4.38 -1.43 8.69
N TYR A 50 -5.28 -2.23 8.11
CA TYR A 50 -5.56 -3.59 8.56
C TYR A 50 -4.82 -4.62 7.70
N LYS A 51 -3.87 -5.34 8.30
CA LYS A 51 -3.22 -6.49 7.65
C LYS A 51 -3.86 -7.81 8.08
N GLY A 52 -4.28 -8.61 7.10
CA GLY A 52 -4.80 -9.97 7.31
C GLY A 52 -3.73 -11.00 7.73
N SER A 53 -2.45 -10.63 7.67
CA SER A 53 -1.32 -11.47 8.06
C SER A 53 -1.10 -11.48 9.57
N VAL A 54 -0.27 -12.42 10.04
CA VAL A 54 0.25 -12.42 11.41
C VAL A 54 1.26 -11.29 11.62
N PRO A 55 1.48 -10.81 12.87
CA PRO A 55 2.54 -9.85 13.16
C PRO A 55 3.90 -10.31 12.61
N LYS A 56 4.56 -9.43 11.85
CA LYS A 56 5.93 -9.68 11.38
C LYS A 56 6.93 -9.45 12.52
N ARG A 57 8.09 -10.13 12.47
CA ARG A 57 9.25 -9.76 13.30
C ARG A 57 9.68 -8.33 12.97
N SER A 58 10.17 -7.58 13.96
CA SER A 58 10.41 -6.14 13.89
C SER A 58 11.28 -5.70 12.70
N GLU A 59 12.24 -6.54 12.30
CA GLU A 59 13.14 -6.30 11.16
C GLU A 59 12.45 -6.28 9.78
N TYR A 60 11.24 -6.82 9.65
CA TYR A 60 10.46 -6.83 8.41
C TYR A 60 9.28 -5.83 8.41
N SER A 61 9.21 -4.96 9.42
CA SER A 61 8.06 -4.07 9.65
C SER A 61 8.14 -2.72 8.93
N THR A 62 9.34 -2.33 8.46
CA THR A 62 9.61 -1.00 7.88
C THR A 62 8.85 -0.72 6.58
N ASP A 63 8.69 -1.73 5.71
CA ASP A 63 7.99 -1.55 4.43
C ASP A 63 6.52 -1.14 4.60
N ASN A 64 5.84 -1.67 5.62
CA ASN A 64 4.44 -1.34 5.87
C ASN A 64 4.27 0.14 6.27
N PHE A 65 5.23 0.69 7.00
CA PHE A 65 5.16 2.08 7.44
C PHE A 65 5.44 3.06 6.33
N ARG A 66 6.28 2.73 5.34
CA ARG A 66 6.52 3.63 4.19
C ARG A 66 5.24 3.94 3.42
N GLN A 67 4.36 2.96 3.23
CA GLN A 67 3.03 3.17 2.64
C GLN A 67 2.18 4.09 3.52
N LEU A 68 2.13 3.83 4.83
CA LEU A 68 1.34 4.65 5.75
C LEU A 68 1.86 6.08 5.88
N MET A 69 3.16 6.30 5.75
CA MET A 69 3.76 7.63 5.73
C MET A 69 3.34 8.42 4.48
N LEU A 70 3.12 7.77 3.33
CA LEU A 70 2.52 8.42 2.16
C LEU A 70 1.09 8.90 2.44
N TYR A 71 0.29 8.12 3.18
CA TYR A 71 -1.03 8.56 3.63
C TYR A 71 -0.94 9.73 4.61
N ALA A 72 0.01 9.71 5.55
CA ALA A 72 0.24 10.84 6.45
C ALA A 72 0.62 12.12 5.68
N LEU A 73 1.47 12.00 4.66
CA LEU A 73 1.79 13.09 3.72
C LEU A 73 0.54 13.58 2.98
N MET A 74 -0.30 12.68 2.47
CA MET A 74 -1.54 13.06 1.79
C MET A 74 -2.53 13.77 2.72
N CYS A 75 -2.66 13.32 3.97
CA CYS A 75 -3.44 14.02 4.99
C CYS A 75 -2.89 15.43 5.27
N GLN A 76 -1.56 15.59 5.37
CA GLN A 76 -0.93 16.91 5.57
C GLN A 76 -1.32 17.88 4.46
N VAL A 77 -1.34 17.42 3.20
CA VAL A 77 -1.65 18.27 2.04
C VAL A 77 -3.14 18.54 1.90
N GLN A 78 -3.99 17.51 1.95
CA GLN A 78 -5.42 17.64 1.66
C GLN A 78 -6.25 18.10 2.85
N LEU A 79 -5.89 17.67 4.07
CA LEU A 79 -6.67 17.96 5.29
C LEU A 79 -6.06 19.08 6.12
N GLU A 80 -4.90 19.62 5.69
CA GLU A 80 -4.11 20.62 6.43
C GLU A 80 -3.78 20.17 7.87
N GLN A 81 -3.77 18.86 8.11
CA GLN A 81 -3.52 18.24 9.40
C GLN A 81 -2.56 17.06 9.20
N THR A 82 -1.42 17.13 9.87
CA THR A 82 -0.44 16.03 9.85
C THR A 82 -0.80 15.00 10.93
N PRO A 83 -1.08 13.73 10.58
CA PRO A 83 -1.18 12.66 11.55
C PRO A 83 0.11 12.56 12.37
N HIS A 84 0.01 12.33 13.67
CA HIS A 84 1.20 12.23 14.53
C HIS A 84 1.76 10.81 14.62
N GLU A 85 0.97 9.83 14.20
CA GLU A 85 1.30 8.42 14.30
C GLU A 85 0.65 7.67 13.14
N VAL A 86 1.31 6.62 12.68
CA VAL A 86 0.77 5.61 11.78
C VAL A 86 0.70 4.26 12.49
N ARG A 87 -0.31 3.45 12.20
CA ARG A 87 -0.52 2.14 12.84
C ARG A 87 -0.83 1.03 11.85
N VAL A 88 -0.36 -0.16 12.18
CA VAL A 88 -0.75 -1.40 11.51
C VAL A 88 -1.47 -2.30 12.50
N TYR A 89 -2.67 -2.75 12.14
CA TYR A 89 -3.46 -3.74 12.86
C TYR A 89 -3.31 -5.11 12.20
N TYR A 90 -2.65 -6.05 12.87
CA TYR A 90 -2.51 -7.44 12.41
C TYR A 90 -3.67 -8.31 12.90
N LEU A 91 -4.51 -8.72 11.96
CA LEU A 91 -5.72 -9.49 12.20
C LEU A 91 -5.54 -11.01 12.03
N GLY A 92 -4.40 -11.46 11.50
CA GLY A 92 -4.08 -12.88 11.32
C GLY A 92 -3.65 -13.61 12.60
N GLY A 93 -3.57 -14.94 12.53
CA GLY A 93 -3.10 -15.81 13.62
C GLY A 93 -4.17 -16.26 14.62
N GLY A 94 -3.83 -17.26 15.42
CA GLY A 94 -4.71 -17.89 16.42
C GLY A 94 -5.07 -16.98 17.61
N ARG A 95 -6.04 -17.42 18.43
CA ARG A 95 -6.64 -16.63 19.54
C ARG A 95 -5.61 -16.13 20.55
N ASP A 96 -4.59 -16.95 20.87
CA ASP A 96 -3.63 -16.71 21.95
C ASP A 96 -2.16 -16.68 21.46
N GLU A 97 -1.96 -16.69 20.14
CA GLU A 97 -0.63 -16.79 19.54
C GLU A 97 0.18 -15.49 19.69
N PHE A 98 -0.51 -14.35 19.75
CA PHE A 98 0.13 -13.03 19.84
C PHE A 98 -0.62 -12.10 20.80
N PRO A 99 0.10 -11.45 21.75
CA PRO A 99 -0.48 -10.45 22.64
C PRO A 99 -0.86 -9.17 21.87
N ARG A 100 -1.76 -8.36 22.45
CA ARG A 100 -2.31 -7.13 21.84
C ARG A 100 -1.23 -6.17 21.32
N ASN A 101 -0.19 -5.94 22.12
CA ASN A 101 0.93 -5.04 21.76
C ASN A 101 1.80 -5.55 20.59
N LYS A 102 1.63 -6.80 20.16
CA LYS A 102 2.23 -7.32 18.94
C LYS A 102 1.28 -7.21 17.75
N ARG A 103 -0.03 -7.06 17.99
CA ARG A 103 -1.06 -6.94 16.96
C ARG A 103 -1.27 -5.51 16.50
N VAL A 104 -0.93 -4.52 17.32
CA VAL A 104 -0.91 -3.11 16.93
C VAL A 104 0.52 -2.63 17.02
N VAL A 105 1.09 -2.26 15.88
CA VAL A 105 2.43 -1.69 15.80
C VAL A 105 2.29 -0.28 15.26
N SER A 106 2.97 0.67 15.89
CA SER A 106 2.90 2.07 15.50
C SER A 106 4.29 2.66 15.27
N GLN A 107 4.29 3.74 14.49
CA GLN A 107 5.47 4.56 14.25
C GLN A 107 5.05 6.03 14.28
N GLU A 108 5.86 6.87 14.94
CA GLU A 108 5.67 8.31 14.94
C GLU A 108 5.88 8.89 13.54
N VAL A 109 5.06 9.87 13.18
CA VAL A 109 5.23 10.65 11.95
C VAL A 109 6.11 11.84 12.26
N THR A 110 7.32 11.85 11.69
CA THR A 110 8.26 12.97 11.82
C THR A 110 8.39 13.73 10.50
N PRO A 111 8.80 15.01 10.53
CA PRO A 111 9.08 15.77 9.31
C PRO A 111 10.07 15.06 8.37
N GLU A 112 11.10 14.41 8.93
CA GLU A 112 12.12 13.69 8.18
C GLU A 112 11.52 12.47 7.47
N ALA A 113 10.65 11.71 8.14
CA ALA A 113 9.96 10.57 7.53
C ALA A 113 9.03 11.01 6.38
N LEU A 114 8.38 12.17 6.51
CA LEU A 114 7.54 12.75 5.46
C LEU A 114 8.37 13.22 4.26
N ASP A 115 9.54 13.81 4.51
CA ASP A 115 10.47 14.23 3.46
C ASP A 115 11.08 13.03 2.72
N GLU A 116 11.42 11.95 3.44
CA GLU A 116 11.92 10.70 2.87
C GLU A 116 10.91 10.08 1.89
N VAL A 117 9.64 9.96 2.29
CA VAL A 117 8.61 9.39 1.40
C VAL A 117 8.27 10.31 0.23
N ARG A 118 8.33 11.65 0.43
CA ARG A 118 8.18 12.63 -0.67
C ARG A 118 9.30 12.48 -1.69
N THR A 119 10.54 12.42 -1.24
CA THR A 119 11.73 12.23 -2.09
C THR A 119 11.67 10.89 -2.83
N THR A 120 11.31 9.82 -2.12
CA THR A 120 11.14 8.49 -2.74
C THR A 120 10.04 8.50 -3.80
N ALA A 121 8.91 9.16 -3.53
CA ALA A 121 7.82 9.28 -4.50
C ALA A 121 8.25 10.04 -5.76
N ARG A 122 9.04 11.12 -5.61
CA ARG A 122 9.64 11.85 -6.72
C ARG A 122 10.56 10.96 -7.55
N HIS A 123 11.52 10.27 -6.92
CA HIS A 123 12.43 9.38 -7.65
C HIS A 123 11.68 8.29 -8.43
N VAL A 124 10.69 7.65 -7.80
CA VAL A 124 9.87 6.63 -8.48
C VAL A 124 9.11 7.24 -9.66
N PHE A 125 8.57 8.45 -9.52
CA PHE A 125 7.88 9.13 -10.62
C PHE A 125 8.82 9.46 -11.78
N ASP A 126 10.02 9.96 -11.48
CA ASP A 126 11.04 10.29 -12.49
C ASP A 126 11.52 9.01 -13.22
N ASP A 127 11.78 7.92 -12.48
CA ASP A 127 12.14 6.61 -13.04
C ASP A 127 11.03 6.07 -13.96
N LEU A 128 9.76 6.20 -13.55
CA LEU A 128 8.61 5.79 -14.36
C LEU A 128 8.51 6.59 -15.66
N ASN A 129 8.73 7.90 -15.61
CA ASN A 129 8.72 8.75 -16.81
C ASN A 129 9.87 8.39 -17.76
N ALA A 130 11.08 8.17 -17.23
CA ALA A 130 12.23 7.76 -18.02
C ALA A 130 11.99 6.41 -18.70
N ALA A 131 11.51 5.41 -17.96
CA ALA A 131 11.21 4.07 -18.49
C ALA A 131 10.08 4.11 -19.53
N THR A 132 9.05 4.93 -19.30
CA THR A 132 7.94 5.09 -20.26
C THR A 132 8.41 5.78 -21.54
N ALA A 133 9.30 6.77 -21.44
CA ALA A 133 9.83 7.49 -22.59
C ALA A 133 10.79 6.64 -23.44
N SER A 134 11.63 5.80 -22.80
CA SER A 134 12.55 4.91 -23.51
C SER A 134 11.90 3.60 -23.97
N GLY A 135 10.82 3.18 -23.32
CA GLY A 135 10.26 1.83 -23.46
C GLY A 135 11.08 0.76 -22.72
N GLU A 136 12.11 1.15 -21.97
CA GLU A 136 12.99 0.23 -21.26
C GLU A 136 12.59 0.13 -19.79
N PHE A 137 12.16 -1.07 -19.39
CA PHE A 137 11.81 -1.39 -18.01
C PHE A 137 12.82 -2.37 -17.45
N ALA A 138 13.72 -1.88 -16.59
CA ALA A 138 14.76 -2.71 -15.98
C ALA A 138 14.14 -3.85 -15.16
N THR A 139 14.59 -5.07 -15.42
CA THR A 139 14.16 -6.25 -14.66
C THR A 139 14.98 -6.39 -13.39
N LYS A 140 14.33 -6.80 -12.30
CA LYS A 140 14.99 -7.11 -11.02
C LYS A 140 14.45 -8.42 -10.48
N VAL A 141 15.24 -9.49 -10.61
CA VAL A 141 14.89 -10.80 -10.07
C VAL A 141 14.85 -10.74 -8.56
N GLN A 142 13.74 -11.19 -7.98
CA GLN A 142 13.49 -11.21 -6.54
C GLN A 142 12.46 -12.29 -6.20
N LYS A 143 12.26 -12.57 -4.91
CA LYS A 143 11.30 -13.59 -4.44
C LYS A 143 9.86 -13.34 -4.93
N LEU A 144 9.49 -12.09 -5.18
CA LEU A 144 8.17 -11.75 -5.73
C LEU A 144 7.97 -12.21 -7.18
N CYS A 145 9.04 -12.57 -7.90
CA CYS A 145 8.93 -13.14 -9.24
C CYS A 145 8.07 -14.41 -9.25
N ASP A 146 8.06 -15.20 -8.17
CA ASP A 146 7.24 -16.42 -8.03
C ASP A 146 5.73 -16.16 -8.11
N TRP A 147 5.31 -14.91 -7.91
CA TRP A 147 3.92 -14.47 -7.91
C TRP A 147 3.61 -13.45 -9.03
N CYS A 148 4.55 -13.26 -9.96
CA CYS A 148 4.43 -12.27 -11.03
C CYS A 148 3.65 -12.85 -12.22
N ASP A 149 2.46 -12.29 -12.50
CA ASP A 149 1.67 -12.67 -13.70
C ASP A 149 2.44 -12.46 -15.02
N TYR A 150 3.43 -11.57 -15.04
CA TYR A 150 4.27 -11.27 -16.21
C TYR A 150 5.52 -12.15 -16.32
N GLN A 151 5.77 -13.08 -15.39
CA GLN A 151 7.01 -13.87 -15.36
C GLN A 151 7.28 -14.56 -16.71
N ARG A 152 6.25 -15.11 -17.36
CA ARG A 152 6.36 -15.81 -18.65
C ARG A 152 6.84 -14.94 -19.82
N TRP A 153 6.69 -13.61 -19.71
CA TRP A 153 7.15 -12.64 -20.71
C TRP A 153 8.38 -11.85 -20.24
N CYS A 154 8.86 -12.11 -19.03
CA CYS A 154 9.96 -11.37 -18.43
C CYS A 154 11.30 -11.79 -19.06
N PRO A 155 12.10 -10.85 -19.61
CA PRO A 155 13.42 -11.16 -20.16
C PRO A 155 14.36 -11.87 -19.18
N ALA A 156 14.28 -11.54 -17.88
CA ALA A 156 15.11 -12.16 -16.85
C ALA A 156 14.80 -13.65 -16.62
N HIS A 157 13.66 -14.13 -17.13
CA HIS A 157 13.26 -15.53 -17.12
C HIS A 157 13.23 -16.13 -18.55
N GLY A 158 13.86 -15.46 -19.53
CA GLY A 158 13.91 -15.89 -20.93
C GLY A 158 12.63 -15.63 -21.73
N GLY A 159 11.69 -14.85 -21.18
CA GLY A 159 10.45 -14.46 -21.87
C GLY A 159 10.65 -13.27 -22.82
N ASP A 160 9.67 -13.09 -23.71
CA ASP A 160 9.63 -11.97 -24.65
C ASP A 160 8.54 -10.95 -24.23
N PRO A 161 8.91 -9.73 -23.85
CA PRO A 161 7.95 -8.70 -23.43
C PRO A 161 7.13 -8.15 -24.60
N SER A 162 7.57 -8.30 -25.85
CA SER A 162 6.87 -7.76 -27.03
C SER A 162 5.50 -8.43 -27.26
N VAL A 163 5.35 -9.68 -26.82
CA VAL A 163 4.09 -10.43 -26.91
C VAL A 163 3.19 -10.28 -25.68
N ALA A 164 3.69 -9.66 -24.60
CA ALA A 164 3.00 -9.58 -23.32
C ALA A 164 1.63 -8.88 -23.42
N HIS A 165 1.55 -7.80 -24.20
CA HIS A 165 0.29 -7.07 -24.40
C HIS A 165 -0.76 -7.96 -25.08
N ALA A 166 -0.41 -8.57 -26.21
CA ALA A 166 -1.35 -9.39 -26.99
C ALA A 166 -1.82 -10.61 -26.20
N GLU A 167 -0.90 -11.38 -25.61
CA GLU A 167 -1.26 -12.58 -24.85
C GLU A 167 -1.95 -12.25 -23.52
N GLY A 168 -1.54 -11.17 -22.86
CA GLY A 168 -2.15 -10.68 -21.63
C GLY A 168 -3.60 -10.24 -21.83
N THR A 169 -3.89 -9.49 -22.90
CA THR A 169 -5.26 -9.06 -23.25
C THR A 169 -6.18 -10.27 -23.47
N VAL A 170 -5.70 -11.32 -24.14
CA VAL A 170 -6.47 -12.56 -24.30
C VAL A 170 -6.81 -13.18 -22.94
N ALA A 171 -5.82 -13.31 -22.05
CA ALA A 171 -6.03 -13.88 -20.72
C ALA A 171 -7.02 -13.05 -19.87
N VAL A 172 -6.92 -11.72 -19.92
CA VAL A 172 -7.85 -10.81 -19.25
C VAL A 172 -9.27 -10.96 -19.81
N ASN A 173 -9.42 -11.03 -21.13
CA ASN A 173 -10.72 -11.18 -21.78
C ASN A 173 -11.41 -12.51 -21.44
N ILE A 174 -10.66 -13.59 -21.30
CA ILE A 174 -11.20 -14.88 -20.82
C ILE A 174 -11.76 -14.72 -19.40
N ARG A 175 -11.00 -14.11 -18.48
CA ARG A 175 -11.44 -13.87 -17.09
C ARG A 175 -12.66 -12.95 -17.03
N ARG A 176 -12.67 -11.87 -17.81
CA ARG A 176 -13.80 -10.93 -17.90
C ARG A 176 -15.08 -11.61 -18.39
N LYS A 177 -14.99 -12.44 -19.43
CA LYS A 177 -16.12 -13.22 -19.93
C LYS A 177 -16.69 -14.17 -18.87
N ALA A 178 -15.84 -14.80 -18.07
CA ALA A 178 -16.26 -15.71 -16.99
C ALA A 178 -17.07 -15.01 -15.90
N VAL A 179 -16.90 -13.69 -15.72
CA VAL A 179 -17.65 -12.86 -14.75
C VAL A 179 -18.69 -11.94 -15.42
N GLY A 180 -18.99 -12.15 -16.71
CA GLY A 180 -20.02 -11.38 -17.44
C GLY A 180 -19.61 -9.96 -17.86
N LEU A 181 -18.31 -9.65 -17.86
CA LEU A 181 -17.79 -8.35 -18.30
C LEU A 181 -17.40 -8.37 -19.79
N ALA A 182 -17.65 -7.26 -20.48
CA ALA A 182 -17.28 -7.07 -21.89
C ALA A 182 -15.75 -7.12 -22.11
N PRO A 183 -15.24 -7.59 -23.26
CA PRO A 183 -13.80 -7.62 -23.53
C PRO A 183 -13.19 -6.22 -23.58
N ILE A 184 -11.90 -6.13 -23.27
CA ILE A 184 -11.04 -4.96 -23.48
C ILE A 184 -10.21 -5.13 -24.75
N ALA A 185 -9.90 -4.00 -25.39
CA ALA A 185 -9.02 -3.92 -26.56
C ALA A 185 -7.55 -4.13 -26.17
#